data_AF-A0A151SG84-F1
#
_entry.id   AF-A0A151SG84-F1
#
_cell.length_a   1.000
_cell.length_b   1.000
_cell.length_c   1.000
_cell.angle_alpha   90.00
_cell.angle_beta   90.00
_cell.angle_gamma   90.00
#
_symmetry.space_group_name_H-M   'P 1'
#
loop_
_entity.id
_entity.type
_entity.pdbx_description
1 polymer ?
#
loop_
_entity_poly.entity_id
_entity_poly.type
_entity_poly.pdbx_seq_one_letter_code
_entity_poly.pdbx_strand_id
1 'polypeptide(L)' 'MFVADQAPFVYLGVSIFKRKPRARHFQGILNKEKAKLASWKGILFSMMGRVQLVNVVISRMLLYCFYICS' A
#
# COMPACT_ATOMS: atom_id res chain seq x y z
N MET A 1 6.41 8.55 -34.91
CA MET A 1 6.77 7.27 -34.26
C MET A 1 6.97 7.58 -32.78
N PHE A 2 6.03 7.19 -31.92
CA PHE A 2 6.07 7.53 -30.49
C PHE A 2 6.86 6.46 -29.72
N VAL A 3 7.99 6.86 -29.14
CA VAL A 3 8.84 6.02 -28.28
C VAL A 3 8.08 5.73 -26.99
N ALA A 4 7.39 4.60 -26.95
CA ALA A 4 6.65 4.12 -25.79
C ALA A 4 7.56 3.33 -24.82
N ASP A 5 8.74 3.87 -24.51
CA ASP A 5 9.84 3.15 -23.84
C ASP A 5 10.47 3.92 -22.67
N GLN A 6 9.68 4.47 -21.74
CA GLN A 6 10.20 4.82 -20.40
C GLN A 6 9.14 4.54 -19.33
N ALA A 7 9.12 3.30 -18.85
CA ALA A 7 8.54 2.98 -17.54
C ALA A 7 9.69 2.86 -16.51
N PRO A 8 9.50 3.26 -15.24
CA PRO A 8 8.23 3.66 -14.65
C PRO A 8 8.09 5.18 -14.52
N PHE A 9 6.91 5.70 -14.89
CA PHE A 9 6.53 7.05 -14.49
C PHE A 9 5.95 7.01 -13.07
N VAL A 10 6.28 8.00 -12.25
CA VAL A 10 5.79 8.10 -10.87
C VAL A 10 4.53 8.95 -10.88
N TYR A 11 3.38 8.35 -10.58
CA TYR A 11 2.10 9.04 -10.46
C TYR A 11 1.60 8.94 -9.01
N LEU A 12 1.30 10.08 -8.38
CA LEU A 12 0.97 10.18 -6.94
C LEU A 12 1.97 9.46 -6.00
N GLY A 13 3.25 9.43 -6.38
CA GLY A 13 4.31 8.76 -5.60
C GLY A 13 4.33 7.23 -5.77
N VAL A 14 3.63 6.70 -6.76
CA VAL A 14 3.59 5.27 -7.11
C VAL A 14 4.21 5.08 -8.49
N SER A 15 5.23 4.24 -8.57
CA SER A 15 5.83 3.86 -9.85
C SER A 15 4.84 2.99 -10.63
N ILE A 16 4.27 3.50 -11.71
CA ILE A 16 3.35 2.75 -12.57
C ILE A 16 4.19 1.99 -13.59
N PHE A 17 4.04 0.67 -13.59
CA PHE A 17 4.77 -0.22 -14.49
C PHE A 17 3.84 -0.73 -15.59
N LYS A 18 4.34 -0.75 -16.82
CA LYS A 18 3.68 -1.37 -17.98
C LYS A 18 3.57 -2.91 -17.86
N ARG A 19 4.20 -3.51 -16.83
CA ARG A 19 4.26 -4.95 -16.54
C ARG A 19 3.80 -5.21 -15.11
N LYS A 20 3.39 -6.46 -14.83
CA LYS A 20 2.83 -6.91 -13.54
C LYS A 20 3.63 -6.36 -12.34
N PRO A 21 3.00 -5.60 -11.43
CA PRO A 21 3.68 -4.97 -10.31
C PRO A 21 4.25 -6.04 -9.37
N ARG A 22 5.57 -6.05 -9.18
CA ARG A 22 6.24 -6.93 -8.22
C ARG A 22 5.93 -6.50 -6.78
N ALA A 23 5.90 -7.47 -5.85
CA ALA A 23 5.67 -7.25 -4.42
C ALA A 23 6.57 -6.15 -3.80
N ARG A 24 7.78 -5.96 -4.33
CA ARG A 24 8.72 -4.92 -3.91
C ARG A 24 8.20 -3.48 -4.06
N HIS A 25 7.30 -3.21 -5.01
CA HIS A 25 6.72 -1.86 -5.16
C HIS A 25 5.77 -1.50 -4.02
N PHE A 26 5.14 -2.50 -3.41
CA PHE A 26 4.25 -2.31 -2.27
C PHE A 26 5.00 -2.17 -0.94
N GLN A 27 6.33 -2.38 -0.92
CA GLN A 27 7.16 -2.29 0.29
C GLN A 27 7.08 -0.89 0.93
N GLY A 28 7.00 0.17 0.13
CA GLY A 28 6.83 1.54 0.63
C GLY A 28 5.50 1.74 1.36
N ILE A 29 4.41 1.16 0.85
CA ILE A 29 3.09 1.19 1.51
C ILE A 29 3.08 0.30 2.75
N LEU A 30 3.69 -0.89 2.68
CA LEU A 30 3.86 -1.79 3.81
C LEU A 30 4.60 -1.14 4.98
N ASN A 31 5.66 -0.38 4.69
CA ASN A 31 6.39 0.36 5.70
C ASN A 31 5.55 1.48 6.33
N LYS A 32 4.75 2.20 5.52
CA LYS A 32 3.85 3.25 6.02
C LYS A 32 2.76 2.69 6.93
N GLU A 33 2.12 1.59 6.57
CA GLU A 33 1.11 0.95 7.41
C GLU A 33 1.72 0.31 8.66
N LYS A 34 2.91 -0.31 8.56
CA LYS A 34 3.66 -0.77 9.74
C LYS A 34 3.99 0.36 10.70
N ALA A 35 4.41 1.53 10.19
CA ALA A 35 4.69 2.68 11.03
C ALA A 35 3.42 3.19 11.75
N LYS A 36 2.27 3.21 11.07
CA LYS A 36 0.97 3.56 11.68
C LYS A 36 0.59 2.57 12.79
N LEU A 37 0.69 1.26 12.52
CA LEU A 37 0.43 0.22 13.52
C LEU A 37 1.40 0.30 14.70
N ALA A 38 2.68 0.59 14.45
CA ALA A 38 3.68 0.76 15.49
C ALA A 38 3.40 1.97 16.39
N SER A 39 2.96 3.09 15.80
CA SER A 39 2.51 4.27 16.56
C SER A 39 1.33 3.93 17.49
N TRP A 40 0.46 3.01 17.10
CA TRP A 40 -0.72 2.64 17.88
C TRP A 40 -0.44 1.55 18.92
N LYS A 41 0.74 0.90 18.87
CA LYS A 41 1.18 -0.05 19.90
C LYS A 41 1.25 0.60 21.30
N GLY A 42 1.48 1.91 21.37
CA GLY A 42 1.47 2.69 22.62
C GLY A 42 0.08 3.15 23.08
N ILE A 43 -0.95 2.97 22.27
CA ILE A 43 -2.33 3.38 22.58
C ILE A 43 -3.07 2.14 23.11
N LEU A 44 -3.60 2.23 24.33
CA LEU A 44 -4.33 1.12 24.95
C LEU A 44 -5.74 1.01 24.32
N PHE A 45 -5.85 0.29 23.21
CA PHE A 45 -7.15 0.01 22.59
C PHE A 45 -7.81 -1.22 23.22
N SER A 46 -9.14 -1.17 23.37
CA SER A 46 -9.98 -2.35 23.65
C SER A 46 -9.80 -3.41 22.56
N MET A 47 -9.99 -4.69 22.91
CA MET A 47 -9.83 -5.84 22.00
C MET A 47 -10.61 -5.65 20.68
N MET A 48 -11.85 -5.15 20.77
CA MET A 48 -12.70 -4.87 19.61
C MET A 48 -12.06 -3.90 18.62
N GLY A 49 -11.45 -2.82 19.11
CA GLY A 49 -10.85 -1.86 18.20
C GLY A 49 -9.44 -2.20 17.75
N ARG A 50 -8.75 -3.12 18.43
CA ARG A 50 -7.57 -3.79 17.85
C ARG A 50 -7.98 -4.59 16.61
N VAL A 51 -9.10 -5.32 16.65
CA VAL A 51 -9.63 -6.09 15.52
C VAL A 51 -10.10 -5.16 14.38
N GLN A 52 -10.86 -4.11 14.70
CA GLN A 52 -11.30 -3.14 13.69
C GLN A 52 -10.12 -2.45 13.00
N LEU A 53 -9.10 -2.06 13.77
CA LEU A 53 -7.87 -1.47 13.22
C LEU A 53 -7.21 -2.39 12.20
N VAL A 54 -6.96 -3.64 12.58
CA VAL A 54 -6.32 -4.63 11.69
C VAL A 54 -7.16 -4.80 10.43
N ASN A 55 -8.48 -4.90 10.57
CA ASN A 55 -9.38 -5.04 9.43
C ASN A 55 -9.32 -3.84 8.48
N VAL A 56 -9.35 -2.61 8.99
CA VAL A 56 -9.27 -1.39 8.18
C VAL A 56 -7.92 -1.29 7.47
N VAL A 57 -6.81 -1.61 8.14
CA VAL A 57 -5.47 -1.54 7.51
C VAL A 57 -5.32 -2.56 6.39
N ILE A 58 -5.73 -3.82 6.63
CA ILE A 58 -5.68 -4.88 5.61
C ILE A 58 -6.59 -4.53 4.43
N SER A 59 -7.81 -4.06 4.70
CA SER A 59 -8.78 -3.67 3.67
C SER A 59 -8.25 -2.54 2.79
N ARG A 60 -7.61 -1.52 3.38
CA ARG A 60 -6.98 -0.42 2.62
C ARG A 60 -5.82 -0.91 1.75
N MET A 61 -5.02 -1.85 2.24
CA MET A 61 -3.95 -2.45 1.44
C MET A 61 -4.49 -3.25 0.25
N LEU A 62 -5.52 -4.07 0.48
CA LEU A 62 -6.18 -4.86 -0.56
C LEU A 62 -6.78 -3.97 -1.65
N LEU A 63 -7.50 -2.91 -1.27
CA LEU A 63 -8.07 -1.94 -2.21
C LEU A 63 -6.99 -1.27 -3.06
N TYR A 64 -5.87 -0.90 -2.46
CA TYR A 64 -4.76 -0.29 -3.17
C TYR A 64 -4.10 -1.26 -4.17
N CYS A 65 -3.90 -2.51 -3.77
CA CYS A 65 -3.41 -3.57 -4.67
C CYS A 65 -4.36 -3.80 -5.85
N PHE A 66 -5.67 -3.80 -5.60
CA PHE A 66 -6.69 -3.97 -6.63
C PHE A 66 -6.69 -2.80 -7.61
N TYR A 67 -6.64 -1.56 -7.11
CA TYR A 67 -6.58 -0.35 -7.95
C TYR A 67 -5.37 -0.33 -8.89
N ILE A 68 -4.22 -0.81 -8.43
CA ILE A 68 -2.98 -0.83 -9.23
C ILE A 68 -2.91 -2.01 -10.21
N CYS A 69 -3.63 -3.09 -9.94
CA CYS A 69 -3.66 -4.26 -10.82
C CYS A 69 -4.83 -4.24 -11.83
N SER A 70 -5.81 -3.35 -11.65
CA SER A 70 -6.91 -3.10 -12.59
C SER A 70 -6.49 -2.14 -13.70
#